data_AF-A0A1J3CTN7-F1
#
_entry.id   AF-A0A1J3CTN7-F1
#
_cell.length_a   1.000
_cell.length_b   1.000
_cell.length_c   1.000
_cell.angle_alpha   90.00
_cell.angle_beta   90.00
_cell.angle_gamma   90.00
#
_symmetry.space_group_name_H-M   'P 1'
#
loop_
_entity.id
_entity.type
_entity.pdbx_description
1 polymer ?
#
loop_
_entity_poly.entity_id
_entity_poly.type
_entity_poly.pdbx_seq_one_letter_code
_entity_poly.pdbx_strand_id
1 'polypeptide(L)'
;WFASVPASTQPNRLYVHSATSHGATSNDRKLLIEGFPQKTIFESLDEAGLTFGIYHQFPPSTLFYRNLRKLKYLTHFHQYGIQFKKDCKEGKLPNYVVIEQRWFDLLSTPANDDHPSHDVSEGQKLVKEVYEALRSSPQWNEILFVITYDEHGGFYDHVPTP
;
A
#
# COMPACT_ATOMS: atom_id res chain seq x y z
N TRP A 1 -5.89 12.25 12.38
CA TRP A 1 -5.82 10.84 11.95
C TRP A 1 -5.01 10.11 13.01
N PHE A 2 -5.36 8.87 13.33
CA PHE A 2 -4.60 8.03 14.25
C PHE A 2 -4.29 6.71 13.56
N ALA A 3 -3.12 6.15 13.83
CA ALA A 3 -2.83 4.78 13.46
C ALA A 3 -3.85 3.84 14.13
N SER A 4 -4.19 2.74 13.48
CA SER A 4 -5.23 1.82 13.96
C SER A 4 -4.88 1.19 15.30
N VAL A 5 -3.58 0.95 15.53
CA VAL A 5 -3.04 0.43 16.79
C VAL A 5 -1.70 1.09 17.13
N PRO A 6 -1.36 1.24 18.43
CA PRO A 6 -0.07 1.76 18.88
C PRO A 6 1.04 0.70 18.71
N ALA A 7 1.35 0.37 17.46
CA ALA A 7 2.28 -0.68 17.07
C ALA A 7 3.11 -0.27 15.85
N SER A 8 4.06 -1.12 15.46
CA SER A 8 4.90 -0.88 14.30
C SER A 8 4.14 -0.93 12.96
N THR A 9 4.86 -0.62 11.89
CA THR A 9 4.49 -0.70 10.46
C THR A 9 3.49 -1.82 10.10
N GLN A 10 3.85 -3.10 10.31
CA GLN A 10 3.07 -4.21 9.76
C GLN A 10 1.69 -4.38 10.41
N PRO A 11 1.54 -4.38 11.75
CA PRO A 11 0.22 -4.34 12.37
C PRO A 11 -0.71 -3.27 11.78
N ASN A 12 -0.23 -2.04 11.57
CA ASN A 12 -1.06 -0.97 11.01
C ASN A 12 -1.38 -1.17 9.52
N ARG A 13 -0.44 -1.63 8.70
CA ARG A 13 -0.71 -2.01 7.30
C ARG A 13 -1.73 -3.16 7.19
N LEU A 14 -1.76 -4.06 8.17
CA LEU A 14 -2.77 -5.11 8.23
C LEU A 14 -4.18 -4.51 8.40
N TYR A 15 -4.33 -3.47 9.23
CA TYR A 15 -5.61 -2.77 9.37
C TYR A 15 -6.08 -2.10 8.08
N VAL A 16 -5.17 -1.52 7.28
CA VAL A 16 -5.53 -0.79 6.05
C VAL A 16 -6.37 -1.65 5.09
N HIS A 17 -6.03 -2.94 4.94
CA HIS A 17 -6.72 -3.81 3.98
C HIS A 17 -7.60 -4.88 4.62
N SER A 18 -7.62 -5.03 5.95
CA SER A 18 -8.42 -6.08 6.61
C SER A 18 -9.15 -5.66 7.88
N ALA A 19 -9.02 -4.39 8.29
CA ALA A 19 -9.59 -3.83 9.52
C ALA A 19 -9.19 -4.56 10.82
N THR A 20 -8.15 -5.41 10.79
CA THR A 20 -7.58 -6.09 11.94
C THR A 20 -6.11 -6.44 11.69
N SER A 21 -5.29 -6.51 12.74
CA SER A 21 -3.93 -7.07 12.66
C SER A 21 -3.88 -8.58 12.93
N HIS A 22 -5.04 -9.22 13.16
CA HIS A 22 -5.12 -10.62 13.60
C HIS A 22 -4.28 -10.89 14.86
N GLY A 23 -4.24 -9.92 15.77
CA GLY A 23 -3.50 -10.01 17.03
C GLY A 23 -2.00 -9.70 16.90
N ALA A 24 -1.48 -9.36 15.71
CA ALA A 24 -0.11 -8.90 15.58
C ALA A 24 0.08 -7.54 16.27
N THR A 25 1.13 -7.45 17.08
CA THR A 25 1.52 -6.24 17.83
C THR A 25 2.90 -5.72 17.41
N SER A 26 3.62 -6.43 16.55
CA SER A 26 4.94 -6.07 16.05
C SER A 26 5.23 -6.71 14.69
N ASN A 27 6.37 -6.38 14.09
CA ASN A 27 6.85 -6.95 12.83
C ASN A 27 7.46 -8.36 13.05
N ASP A 28 6.65 -9.34 13.44
CA ASP A 28 7.12 -10.72 13.65
C ASP A 28 7.40 -11.43 12.31
N ARG A 29 8.68 -11.77 12.09
CA ARG A 29 9.13 -12.42 10.86
C ARG A 29 8.46 -13.76 10.58
N LYS A 30 8.21 -14.60 11.60
CA LYS A 30 7.61 -15.91 11.40
C LYS A 30 6.16 -15.76 10.95
N LEU A 31 5.41 -14.86 11.60
CA LEU A 31 4.02 -14.58 11.22
C LEU A 31 3.92 -13.98 9.80
N LEU A 32 4.83 -13.08 9.44
CA LEU A 32 4.87 -12.50 8.08
C LEU A 32 5.14 -13.57 7.01
N ILE A 33 6.06 -14.51 7.28
CA ILE A 33 6.36 -15.64 6.39
C ILE A 33 5.15 -16.57 6.29
N GLU A 34 4.54 -16.96 7.41
CA GLU A 34 3.34 -17.81 7.42
C GLU A 34 2.18 -17.13 6.65
N GLY A 35 2.10 -15.82 6.78
CA GLY A 35 1.08 -14.97 6.19
C GLY A 35 -0.19 -14.94 7.02
N PHE A 36 -0.85 -13.80 7.01
CA PHE A 36 -2.01 -13.47 7.81
C PHE A 36 -3.31 -14.00 7.16
N PRO A 37 -4.21 -14.68 7.93
CA PRO A 37 -5.35 -15.41 7.37
C PRO A 37 -6.65 -14.60 7.26
N GLN A 38 -6.70 -13.39 7.82
CA GLN A 38 -7.91 -12.58 7.83
C GLN A 38 -8.35 -12.20 6.42
N LYS A 39 -9.67 -12.08 6.24
CA LYS A 39 -10.27 -11.62 4.99
C LYS A 39 -9.85 -10.18 4.71
N THR A 40 -9.50 -9.91 3.46
CA THR A 40 -9.11 -8.56 3.02
C THR A 40 -10.19 -7.89 2.18
N ILE A 41 -10.04 -6.57 1.96
CA ILE A 41 -10.83 -5.82 0.99
C ILE A 41 -10.66 -6.39 -0.43
N PHE A 42 -9.47 -6.91 -0.78
CA PHE A 42 -9.21 -7.54 -2.07
C PHE A 42 -10.10 -8.76 -2.32
N GLU A 43 -10.27 -9.61 -1.30
CA GLU A 43 -11.19 -10.75 -1.37
C GLU A 43 -12.64 -10.29 -1.45
N SER A 44 -13.00 -9.24 -0.70
CA SER A 44 -14.35 -8.68 -0.74
C SER A 44 -14.71 -8.08 -2.10
N LEU A 45 -13.74 -7.46 -2.79
CA LEU A 45 -13.90 -6.95 -4.16
C LEU A 45 -14.08 -8.09 -5.16
N ASP A 46 -13.20 -9.10 -5.10
CA ASP A 46 -13.27 -10.28 -5.98
C ASP A 46 -14.61 -11.02 -5.84
N GLU A 47 -15.09 -11.24 -4.62
CA GLU A 47 -16.42 -11.81 -4.35
C GLU A 47 -17.58 -10.96 -4.90
N ALA A 48 -17.39 -9.64 -4.97
CA ALA A 48 -18.37 -8.70 -5.53
C ALA A 48 -18.25 -8.53 -7.06
N GLY A 49 -17.35 -9.26 -7.72
CA GLY A 49 -17.09 -9.11 -9.16
C GLY A 49 -16.37 -7.81 -9.54
N LEU A 50 -15.73 -7.16 -8.56
CA LEU A 50 -14.92 -5.97 -8.74
C LEU A 50 -13.43 -6.33 -8.82
N THR A 51 -12.64 -5.43 -9.40
CA THR A 51 -11.21 -5.66 -9.64
C THR A 51 -10.35 -4.79 -8.74
N PHE A 52 -9.12 -5.25 -8.48
CA PHE A 52 -8.10 -4.47 -7.80
C PHE A 52 -6.75 -4.57 -8.52
N GLY A 53 -5.83 -3.65 -8.24
CA GLY A 53 -4.47 -3.65 -8.78
C GLY A 53 -3.48 -3.16 -7.73
N ILE A 54 -2.39 -3.91 -7.57
CA ILE A 54 -1.29 -3.60 -6.65
C ILE A 54 -0.08 -3.24 -7.51
N TYR A 55 0.23 -1.95 -7.58
CA TYR A 55 1.34 -1.42 -8.36
C TYR A 55 2.53 -1.18 -7.44
N HIS A 56 3.57 -1.98 -7.59
CA HIS A 56 4.64 -2.06 -6.61
C HIS A 56 6.01 -1.76 -7.21
N GLN A 57 6.89 -1.14 -6.41
CA GLN A 57 8.28 -0.85 -6.75
C GLN A 57 9.27 -1.81 -6.06
N PHE A 58 8.82 -2.52 -5.03
CA PHE A 58 9.53 -3.56 -4.30
C PHE A 58 8.58 -4.75 -4.08
N PRO A 59 9.01 -5.96 -3.66
CA PRO A 59 8.09 -7.01 -3.21
C PRO A 59 6.96 -6.46 -2.32
N PRO A 60 5.70 -6.61 -2.74
CA PRO A 60 4.59 -5.88 -2.12
C PRO A 60 4.25 -6.47 -0.74
N SER A 61 4.03 -5.58 0.23
CA SER A 61 3.71 -5.95 1.60
C SER A 61 2.35 -6.64 1.73
N THR A 62 1.44 -6.40 0.78
CA THR A 62 0.18 -7.15 0.66
C THR A 62 0.36 -8.67 0.51
N LEU A 63 1.53 -9.17 0.09
CA LEU A 63 1.81 -10.62 0.11
C LEU A 63 1.96 -11.20 1.52
N PHE A 64 1.97 -10.37 2.57
CA PHE A 64 1.82 -10.86 3.94
C PHE A 64 0.42 -11.37 4.24
N TYR A 65 -0.61 -11.09 3.41
CA TYR A 65 -1.87 -11.82 3.47
C TYR A 65 -1.74 -13.14 2.71
N ARG A 66 -1.89 -14.29 3.39
CA ARG A 66 -1.69 -15.60 2.74
C ARG A 66 -2.66 -15.84 1.58
N ASN A 67 -3.86 -15.25 1.64
CA ASN A 67 -4.86 -15.37 0.57
C ASN A 67 -4.44 -14.68 -0.74
N LEU A 68 -3.66 -13.59 -0.67
CA LEU A 68 -3.15 -12.91 -1.87
C LEU A 68 -2.04 -13.69 -2.59
N ARG A 69 -1.54 -14.78 -2.00
CA ARG A 69 -0.57 -15.69 -2.63
C ARG A 69 -1.23 -16.73 -3.54
N LYS A 70 -2.56 -16.77 -3.62
CA LYS A 70 -3.31 -17.70 -4.49
C LYS A 70 -3.11 -17.34 -5.97
N LEU A 71 -3.00 -18.36 -6.83
CA LEU A 71 -2.74 -18.19 -8.26
C LEU A 71 -3.73 -17.27 -8.98
N LYS A 72 -5.01 -17.27 -8.55
CA LYS A 72 -6.05 -16.41 -9.14
C LYS A 72 -5.74 -14.91 -9.04
N TYR A 73 -4.90 -14.50 -8.07
CA TYR A 73 -4.55 -13.09 -7.87
C TYR A 73 -3.26 -12.67 -8.56
N LEU A 74 -2.53 -13.57 -9.21
CA LEU A 74 -1.22 -13.27 -9.83
C LEU A 74 -1.28 -12.11 -10.82
N THR A 75 -2.37 -12.00 -11.58
CA THR A 75 -2.55 -10.95 -12.60
C THR A 75 -2.89 -9.59 -12.02
N HIS A 76 -3.05 -9.46 -10.70
CA HIS A 76 -3.36 -8.20 -10.03
C HIS A 76 -2.12 -7.48 -9.50
N PHE A 77 -0.93 -8.07 -9.63
CA PHE A 77 0.34 -7.49 -9.24
C PHE A 77 1.06 -6.91 -10.45
N HIS A 78 1.42 -5.64 -10.36
CA HIS A 78 1.95 -4.87 -11.48
C HIS A 78 3.20 -4.10 -11.10
N GLN A 79 4.16 -4.05 -12.02
CA GLN A 79 5.32 -3.18 -11.85
C GLN A 79 4.91 -1.72 -11.98
N TYR A 80 5.10 -0.94 -10.91
CA TYR A 80 4.70 0.47 -10.86
C TYR A 80 5.28 1.29 -12.02
N GLY A 81 6.59 1.18 -12.27
CA GLY A 81 7.28 2.04 -13.24
C GLY A 81 6.84 1.88 -14.71
N ILE A 82 6.14 0.79 -15.04
CA ILE A 82 5.70 0.49 -16.41
C ILE A 82 4.17 0.53 -16.49
N GLN A 83 3.50 -0.25 -15.64
CA GLN A 83 2.09 -0.54 -15.82
C GLN A 83 1.19 0.56 -15.25
N PHE A 84 1.56 1.18 -14.12
CA PHE A 84 0.72 2.19 -13.47
C PHE A 84 0.45 3.39 -14.38
N LYS A 85 1.51 3.97 -14.96
CA LYS A 85 1.38 5.12 -15.87
C LYS A 85 0.64 4.75 -17.15
N LYS A 86 0.80 3.52 -17.63
CA LYS A 86 0.06 3.00 -18.79
C LYS A 86 -1.43 2.92 -18.49
N ASP A 87 -1.81 2.31 -17.37
CA ASP A 87 -3.22 2.16 -16.98
C ASP A 87 -3.87 3.51 -16.69
N CYS A 88 -3.14 4.45 -16.07
CA CYS A 88 -3.60 5.83 -15.92
C CYS A 88 -3.90 6.46 -17.28
N LYS A 89 -2.96 6.37 -18.24
CA LYS A 89 -3.10 6.98 -19.58
C LYS A 89 -4.23 6.36 -20.39
N GLU A 90 -4.40 5.04 -20.29
CA GLU A 90 -5.42 4.29 -21.04
C GLU A 90 -6.80 4.30 -20.37
N GLY A 91 -6.91 4.80 -19.13
CA GLY A 91 -8.16 4.75 -18.38
C GLY A 91 -8.56 3.33 -17.99
N LYS A 92 -7.60 2.53 -17.55
CA LYS A 92 -7.76 1.10 -17.21
C LYS A 92 -7.44 0.78 -15.76
N LEU A 93 -7.42 1.79 -14.88
CA LEU A 93 -7.26 1.53 -13.46
C LEU A 93 -8.45 0.72 -12.93
N PRO A 94 -8.20 -0.31 -12.09
CA PRO A 94 -9.25 -1.13 -11.48
C PRO A 94 -10.01 -0.35 -10.38
N ASN A 95 -11.04 -0.98 -9.81
CA ASN A 95 -11.89 -0.35 -8.80
C ASN A 95 -11.14 0.03 -7.52
N TYR A 96 -10.10 -0.75 -7.17
CA TYR A 96 -9.24 -0.47 -6.01
C TYR A 96 -7.78 -0.57 -6.40
N VAL A 97 -7.02 0.49 -6.14
CA VAL A 97 -5.61 0.59 -6.51
C VAL A 97 -4.78 0.80 -5.26
N VAL A 98 -3.72 0.02 -5.12
CA VAL A 98 -2.70 0.20 -4.08
C VAL A 98 -1.38 0.51 -4.75
N ILE A 99 -0.74 1.60 -4.32
CA ILE A 99 0.64 1.92 -4.69
C ILE A 99 1.54 1.45 -3.56
N GLU A 100 2.46 0.55 -3.87
CA GLU A 100 3.47 0.02 -2.93
C GLU A 100 4.84 0.57 -3.33
N GLN A 101 5.35 1.47 -2.50
CA GLN A 101 6.60 2.18 -2.72
C GLN A 101 7.85 1.31 -2.49
N ARG A 102 9.04 1.90 -2.65
CA ARG A 102 10.31 1.27 -2.28
C ARG A 102 10.57 1.51 -0.80
N TRP A 103 10.62 0.40 -0.07
CA TRP A 103 10.80 0.36 1.39
C TRP A 103 12.25 0.46 1.88
N PHE A 104 13.23 0.34 0.98
CA PHE A 104 14.64 0.22 1.34
C PHE A 104 15.52 1.02 0.40
N ASP A 105 16.58 1.63 0.95
CA ASP A 105 17.68 2.18 0.18
C ASP A 105 18.46 1.08 -0.53
N LEU A 106 18.57 1.21 -1.85
CA LEU A 106 19.49 0.45 -2.69
C LEU A 106 20.64 1.37 -3.12
N LEU A 107 21.80 0.78 -3.46
CA LEU A 107 23.03 1.49 -3.83
C LEU A 107 22.84 2.69 -4.78
N SER A 108 21.89 2.60 -5.72
CA SER A 108 21.60 3.64 -6.71
C SER A 108 20.14 4.09 -6.72
N THR A 109 19.33 3.62 -5.78
CA THR A 109 17.88 3.85 -5.77
C THR A 109 17.41 4.04 -4.33
N PRO A 110 17.18 5.28 -3.88
CA PRO A 110 16.73 5.52 -2.52
C PRO A 110 15.32 4.98 -2.29
N ALA A 111 15.01 4.67 -1.03
CA ALA A 111 13.65 4.49 -0.57
C ALA A 111 12.82 5.76 -0.80
N ASN A 112 11.51 5.60 -0.93
CA ASN A 112 10.59 6.70 -1.20
C ASN A 112 9.28 6.53 -0.43
N ASP A 113 9.40 6.15 0.84
CA ASP A 113 8.30 5.76 1.72
C ASP A 113 8.01 6.76 2.86
N ASP A 114 8.66 7.92 2.84
CA ASP A 114 8.64 8.93 3.92
C ASP A 114 9.11 8.38 5.29
N HIS A 115 9.67 7.17 5.36
CA HIS A 115 10.06 6.53 6.62
C HIS A 115 11.40 7.09 7.11
N PRO A 116 11.55 7.47 8.40
CA PRO A 116 12.85 7.87 8.95
C PRO A 116 13.87 6.71 8.91
N SER A 117 15.12 6.90 8.53
CA SER A 117 15.80 8.16 8.22
C SER A 117 15.90 8.47 6.71
N HIS A 118 15.02 7.91 5.88
CA HIS A 118 15.04 8.15 4.44
C HIS A 118 14.73 9.62 4.11
N ASP A 119 15.16 10.07 2.93
CA ASP A 119 14.89 11.41 2.45
C ASP A 119 13.41 11.58 2.08
N VAL A 120 12.69 12.38 2.86
CA VAL A 120 11.27 12.74 2.63
C VAL A 120 11.07 13.34 1.23
N SER A 121 12.09 13.97 0.63
CA SER A 121 11.99 14.50 -0.74
C SER A 121 11.69 13.40 -1.77
N GLU A 122 12.17 12.18 -1.55
CA GLU A 122 11.91 11.03 -2.44
C GLU A 122 10.48 10.52 -2.31
N GLY A 123 9.94 10.44 -1.09
CA GLY A 123 8.54 10.07 -0.87
C GLY A 123 7.57 11.12 -1.44
N GLN A 124 7.87 12.40 -1.24
CA GLN A 124 7.07 13.49 -1.83
C GLN A 124 7.15 13.52 -3.37
N LYS A 125 8.28 13.14 -3.98
CA LYS A 125 8.37 12.94 -5.43
C LYS A 125 7.45 11.83 -5.92
N LEU A 126 7.34 10.71 -5.18
CA LEU A 126 6.41 9.64 -5.51
C LEU A 126 4.95 10.12 -5.45
N VAL A 127 4.56 10.81 -4.37
CA VAL A 127 3.21 11.37 -4.21
C VAL A 127 2.86 12.30 -5.38
N LYS A 128 3.78 13.20 -5.73
CA LYS A 128 3.63 14.10 -6.89
C LYS A 128 3.44 13.32 -8.20
N GLU A 129 4.28 12.31 -8.44
CA GLU A 129 4.21 11.51 -9.67
C GLU A 129 2.88 10.77 -9.79
N VAL A 130 2.42 10.15 -8.70
CA VAL A 130 1.12 9.47 -8.64
C VAL A 130 -0.01 10.46 -8.94
N TYR A 131 -0.03 11.60 -8.25
CA TYR A 131 -1.04 12.62 -8.46
C TYR A 131 -1.08 13.11 -9.92
N GLU A 132 0.08 13.43 -10.52
CA GLU A 132 0.14 13.91 -11.91
C GLU A 132 -0.32 12.84 -12.92
N ALA A 133 0.01 11.56 -12.68
CA ALA A 133 -0.47 10.44 -13.49
C ALA A 133 -1.99 10.28 -13.41
N LEU A 134 -2.56 10.32 -12.19
CA LEU A 134 -4.01 10.24 -12.00
C LEU A 134 -4.73 11.46 -12.59
N ARG A 135 -4.19 12.66 -12.36
CA ARG A 135 -4.80 13.92 -12.81
C ARG A 135 -4.86 14.06 -14.32
N SER A 136 -3.95 13.41 -15.03
CA SER A 136 -3.90 13.34 -16.50
C SER A 136 -4.70 12.17 -17.09
N SER A 137 -5.21 11.26 -16.25
CA SER A 137 -6.03 10.12 -16.68
C SER A 137 -7.42 10.57 -17.17
N PRO A 138 -7.99 9.91 -18.21
CA PRO A 138 -9.40 10.08 -18.54
C PRO A 138 -10.35 9.65 -17.40
N GLN A 139 -9.89 8.83 -16.44
CA GLN A 139 -10.65 8.41 -15.26
C GLN A 139 -10.59 9.42 -14.10
N TRP A 140 -9.89 10.56 -14.22
CA TRP A 140 -9.66 11.49 -13.10
C TRP A 140 -10.93 11.85 -12.31
N ASN A 141 -12.04 12.14 -12.99
CA ASN A 141 -13.29 12.56 -12.34
C ASN A 141 -14.03 11.43 -11.63
N GLU A 142 -13.55 10.19 -11.73
CA GLU A 142 -14.12 8.98 -11.09
C GLU A 142 -13.19 8.43 -9.99
N ILE A 143 -12.09 9.12 -9.69
CA ILE A 143 -11.05 8.66 -8.77
C ILE A 143 -11.15 9.39 -7.43
N LEU A 144 -11.23 8.62 -6.34
CA LEU A 144 -10.89 9.10 -5.00
C LEU A 144 -9.41 8.77 -4.72
N PHE A 145 -8.57 9.81 -4.63
CA PHE A 145 -7.17 9.65 -4.27
C PHE A 145 -6.98 9.88 -2.77
N VAL A 146 -6.50 8.83 -2.06
CA VAL A 146 -6.25 8.86 -0.61
C VAL A 146 -4.76 8.67 -0.37
N ILE A 147 -4.17 9.55 0.44
CA ILE A 147 -2.83 9.41 0.99
C ILE A 147 -2.97 9.22 2.50
N THR A 148 -2.35 8.18 3.03
CA THR A 148 -2.31 7.89 4.47
C THR A 148 -0.94 7.34 4.82
N TYR A 149 -0.60 7.44 6.10
CA TYR A 149 0.57 6.82 6.70
C TYR A 149 0.13 5.54 7.43
N ASP A 150 1.02 4.59 7.64
CA ASP A 150 0.74 3.41 8.46
C ASP A 150 0.95 3.70 9.95
N GLU A 151 1.96 4.50 10.28
CA GLU A 151 2.24 4.95 11.64
C GLU A 151 2.83 6.37 11.67
N HIS A 152 3.15 6.89 12.86
CA HIS A 152 3.51 8.31 13.07
C HIS A 152 5.03 8.57 13.14
N GLY A 153 5.86 7.60 12.76
CA GLY A 153 7.32 7.62 12.81
C GLY A 153 7.91 7.58 14.22
N GLY A 154 7.10 7.34 15.26
CA GLY A 154 7.52 7.48 16.66
C GLY A 154 7.73 8.93 17.12
N PHE A 155 7.40 9.92 16.29
CA PHE A 155 7.51 11.34 16.65
C PHE A 155 6.43 11.75 17.65
N TYR A 156 6.72 12.80 18.42
CA TYR A 156 5.76 13.38 19.37
C TYR A 156 4.56 14.00 18.63
N ASP A 157 3.35 13.64 19.07
CA ASP A 157 2.11 14.34 18.75
C ASP A 157 1.51 14.89 20.05
N HIS A 158 0.98 16.11 19.98
CA HIS A 158 0.36 16.79 21.10
C HIS A 158 -1.08 16.31 21.37
N VAL A 159 -1.72 15.69 20.38
CA VAL A 159 -3.10 15.21 20.49
C VAL A 159 -3.11 13.84 21.17
N PRO A 160 -3.76 13.70 22.35
CA PRO A 160 -3.91 12.39 23.00
C PRO A 160 -4.70 11.43 22.11
N THR A 161 -4.32 10.16 22.10
CA THR A 161 -5.09 9.11 21.44
C THR A 161 -6.47 8.94 22.12
N PRO A 162 -7.58 8.80 21.37
CA PRO A 162 -8.94 8.68 21.92
C PRO A 162 -9.17 7.47 22.82
#